data_AF-A0A9E4BY46-F1
#
_entry.id   AF-A0A9E4BY46-F1
#
_cell.length_a   1.000
_cell.length_b   1.000
_cell.length_c   1.000
_cell.angle_alpha   90.00
_cell.angle_beta   90.00
_cell.angle_gamma   90.00
#
_symmetry.space_group_name_H-M   'P 1'
#
loop_
_entity.id
_entity.type
_entity.pdbx_description
1 polymer ?
#
loop_
_entity_poly.entity_id
_entity_poly.type
_entity_poly.pdbx_seq_one_letter_code
_entity_poly.pdbx_strand_id
1 'polypeptide(L)'
;MIGAVRYEIEHLSRYSYTAPVQQCVMLLCLEPRKDRGQRLLDFEIETQPPANLNRETDCFGNTRHLLDLHQTHQILEITTRSTVEVAYAPPLPAHLHTGAWEEIRSRRESCADWDFTHPSALVRPSPTLAAFVNQHHIAPMDDPLASLLQLSHTLHDCLQYIPGSTTAESPVE
;
A
#
# COMPACT_ATOMS: atom_id res chain seq x y z
N MET A 1 -10.66 28.11 3.70
CA MET A 1 -9.41 27.34 3.59
C MET A 1 -9.67 26.00 4.23
N ILE A 2 -9.61 24.93 3.45
CA ILE A 2 -9.68 23.57 3.98
C ILE A 2 -8.38 23.39 4.77
N GLY A 3 -8.47 23.06 6.06
CA GLY A 3 -7.28 22.95 6.91
C GLY A 3 -6.33 21.83 6.44
N ALA A 4 -5.12 21.83 6.98
CA ALA A 4 -4.24 20.69 6.88
C ALA A 4 -3.84 20.25 8.29
N VAL A 5 -3.65 18.96 8.48
CA VAL A 5 -3.16 18.38 9.73
C VAL A 5 -1.70 18.00 9.53
N ARG A 6 -0.85 18.41 10.46
CA ARG A 6 0.55 18.01 10.48
C ARG A 6 0.72 16.79 11.38
N TYR A 7 1.43 15.79 10.88
CA TYR A 7 1.82 14.60 11.62
C TYR A 7 3.34 14.51 11.70
N GLU A 8 3.82 14.13 12.88
CA GLU A 8 5.18 13.66 13.10
C GLU A 8 5.10 12.14 13.27
N ILE A 9 5.85 11.40 12.45
CA ILE A 9 5.77 9.94 12.38
C ILE A 9 7.18 9.40 12.62
N GLU A 10 7.32 8.51 13.60
CA GLU A 10 8.52 7.70 13.82
C GLU A 10 8.17 6.23 13.59
N HIS A 11 9.03 5.53 12.84
CA HIS A 11 8.92 4.10 12.59
C HIS A 11 10.26 3.43 12.89
N LEU A 12 10.23 2.33 13.66
CA LEU A 12 11.39 1.51 13.99
C LEU A 12 11.16 0.07 13.53
N SER A 13 11.97 -0.38 12.57
CA SER A 13 12.11 -1.80 12.24
C SER A 13 13.37 -2.35 12.88
N ARG A 14 13.20 -3.36 13.76
CA ARG A 14 14.32 -4.06 14.40
C ARG A 14 14.35 -5.53 13.98
N TYR A 15 15.42 -5.92 13.31
CA TYR A 15 15.71 -7.31 12.95
C TYR A 15 16.72 -7.89 13.94
N SER A 16 16.43 -9.08 14.46
CA SER A 16 17.34 -9.85 15.31
C SER A 16 17.54 -11.21 14.68
N TYR A 17 18.76 -11.48 14.20
CA TYR A 17 19.11 -12.72 13.52
C TYR A 17 19.62 -13.76 14.53
N THR A 18 19.30 -15.02 14.29
CA THR A 18 19.75 -16.14 15.13
C THR A 18 21.26 -16.42 15.01
N ALA A 19 21.90 -15.91 13.96
CA ALA A 19 23.35 -15.96 13.73
C ALA A 19 23.82 -14.67 13.02
N PRO A 20 25.12 -14.31 13.08
CA PRO A 20 25.64 -13.15 12.36
C PRO A 20 25.41 -13.21 10.86
N VAL A 21 24.90 -12.13 10.28
CA VAL A 21 24.77 -11.92 8.84
C VAL A 21 25.93 -11.05 8.36
N GLN A 22 26.56 -11.43 7.25
CA GLN A 22 27.71 -10.71 6.70
C GLN A 22 27.32 -9.60 5.74
N GLN A 23 26.29 -9.81 4.94
CA GLN A 23 25.76 -8.84 3.98
C GLN A 23 24.24 -8.83 4.01
N CYS A 24 23.64 -7.65 3.97
CA CYS A 24 22.20 -7.46 3.92
C CYS A 24 21.86 -6.45 2.82
N VAL A 25 20.99 -6.85 1.90
CA VAL A 25 20.44 -5.98 0.85
C VAL A 25 18.92 -5.98 0.98
N MET A 26 18.32 -4.81 1.13
CA MET A 26 16.89 -4.65 1.33
C MET A 26 16.33 -3.49 0.53
N LEU A 27 15.08 -3.61 0.11
CA LEU A 27 14.34 -2.51 -0.47
C LEU A 27 13.37 -1.95 0.57
N LEU A 28 13.56 -0.69 0.95
CA LEU A 28 12.79 -0.02 2.00
C LEU A 28 11.78 0.93 1.36
N CYS A 29 10.49 0.67 1.57
CA CYS A 29 9.39 1.55 1.14
C CYS A 29 8.85 2.35 2.35
N LEU A 30 9.75 3.10 3.02
CA LEU A 30 9.45 3.78 4.30
C LEU A 30 9.31 5.31 4.19
N GLU A 31 9.66 5.92 3.05
CA GLU A 31 9.49 7.37 2.83
C GLU A 31 8.04 7.67 2.42
N PRO A 32 7.28 8.50 3.17
CA PRO A 32 5.92 8.84 2.80
C PRO A 32 5.85 9.50 1.42
N ARG A 33 4.91 9.06 0.59
CA ARG A 33 4.73 9.60 -0.75
C ARG A 33 4.30 11.07 -0.73
N LYS A 34 4.84 11.85 -1.67
CA LYS A 34 4.35 13.19 -2.02
C LYS A 34 3.20 13.05 -3.00
N ASP A 35 2.00 13.52 -2.64
CA ASP A 35 0.81 13.41 -3.47
C ASP A 35 -0.12 14.63 -3.29
N ARG A 36 -1.20 14.73 -4.08
CA ARG A 36 -2.13 15.87 -4.08
C ARG A 36 -2.74 16.16 -2.70
N GLY A 37 -2.97 15.14 -1.88
CA GLY A 37 -3.50 15.28 -0.53
C GLY A 37 -2.44 15.34 0.57
N GLN A 38 -1.17 15.10 0.25
CA GLN A 38 -0.11 14.93 1.25
C GLN A 38 1.22 15.55 0.82
N ARG A 39 1.78 16.38 1.68
CA ARG A 39 3.11 16.98 1.51
C ARG A 39 4.07 16.38 2.52
N LEU A 40 5.18 15.83 2.05
CA LEU A 40 6.32 15.48 2.89
C LEU A 40 7.16 16.74 3.12
N LEU A 41 7.24 17.18 4.37
CA LEU A 41 8.01 18.36 4.77
C LEU A 41 9.45 18.01 5.10
N ASP A 42 9.64 16.90 5.81
CA ASP A 42 10.96 16.40 6.23
C ASP A 42 10.95 14.88 6.33
N PHE A 43 12.08 14.24 6.03
CA PHE A 43 12.28 12.80 6.13
C PHE A 43 13.74 12.48 6.39
N GLU A 44 13.98 11.63 7.39
CA GLU A 44 15.28 11.04 7.68
C GLU A 44 15.15 9.53 7.85
N ILE A 45 16.23 8.84 7.50
CA ILE A 45 16.40 7.41 7.68
C ILE A 45 17.77 7.16 8.30
N GLU A 46 17.77 6.49 9.44
CA GLU A 46 18.94 6.10 10.20
C GLU A 46 19.00 4.57 10.29
N THR A 47 20.20 4.02 10.15
CA THR A 47 20.42 2.57 10.24
C THR A 47 21.50 2.29 11.28
N GLN A 48 21.28 1.25 12.09
CA GLN A 48 22.27 0.73 13.02
C GLN A 48 22.39 -0.79 12.84
N PRO A 49 23.53 -1.28 12.34
CA PRO A 49 24.73 -0.52 11.94
C PRO A 49 24.51 0.39 10.72
N PRO A 50 25.37 1.40 10.51
CA PRO A 50 25.27 2.29 9.37
C PRO A 50 25.38 1.54 8.04
N ALA A 51 24.40 1.73 7.16
CA ALA A 51 24.33 1.15 5.82
C ALA A 51 24.34 2.22 4.73
N ASN A 52 24.70 1.82 3.51
CA ASN A 52 24.55 2.67 2.33
C ASN A 52 23.08 2.64 1.88
N LEU A 53 22.53 3.80 1.53
CA LEU A 53 21.14 3.94 1.08
C LEU A 53 21.10 4.62 -0.29
N ASN A 54 20.51 3.94 -1.27
CA ASN A 54 20.29 4.49 -2.61
C ASN A 54 18.80 4.73 -2.82
N ARG A 55 18.42 5.99 -3.02
CA ARG A 55 17.04 6.41 -3.21
C ARG A 55 16.61 6.25 -4.67
N GLU A 56 15.47 5.62 -4.91
CA GLU A 56 14.85 5.44 -6.22
C GLU A 56 13.35 5.68 -6.18
N THR A 57 12.72 5.83 -7.34
CA THR A 57 11.27 5.95 -7.49
C THR A 57 10.76 4.83 -8.39
N ASP A 58 9.73 4.11 -7.95
CA ASP A 58 9.13 3.03 -8.73
C ASP A 58 8.15 3.55 -9.81
N CYS A 59 7.62 2.64 -10.64
CA CYS A 59 6.65 2.97 -11.68
C CYS A 59 5.32 3.51 -11.13
N PHE A 60 5.02 3.29 -9.85
CA PHE A 60 3.82 3.78 -9.19
C PHE A 60 4.01 5.14 -8.53
N GLY A 61 5.25 5.66 -8.50
CA GLY A 61 5.61 6.93 -7.87
C GLY A 61 5.94 6.81 -6.38
N ASN A 62 6.12 5.61 -5.85
CA ASN A 62 6.60 5.41 -4.49
C ASN A 62 8.11 5.64 -4.44
N THR A 63 8.59 6.28 -3.38
CA THR A 63 10.03 6.35 -3.12
C THR A 63 10.48 5.11 -2.36
N ARG A 64 11.56 4.48 -2.83
CA ARG A 64 12.18 3.33 -2.20
C ARG A 64 13.65 3.61 -1.93
N HIS A 65 14.19 3.01 -0.89
CA HIS A 65 15.61 3.09 -0.55
C HIS A 65 16.21 1.69 -0.60
N LEU A 66 17.15 1.47 -1.51
CA LEU A 66 17.96 0.26 -1.54
C LEU A 66 19.04 0.39 -0.46
N LEU A 67 18.86 -0.38 0.61
CA LEU A 67 19.84 -0.54 1.69
C LEU A 67 20.86 -1.60 1.29
N ASP A 68 22.13 -1.25 1.37
CA ASP A 68 23.27 -2.16 1.18
C ASP A 68 24.23 -2.07 2.38
N LEU A 69 24.29 -3.16 3.15
CA LEU A 69 25.03 -3.27 4.39
C LEU A 69 26.01 -4.44 4.33
N HIS A 70 27.31 -4.14 4.48
CA HIS A 70 28.40 -5.12 4.44
C HIS A 70 29.04 -5.41 5.80
N GLN A 71 28.61 -4.71 6.85
CA GLN A 71 29.13 -4.97 8.19
C GLN A 71 28.50 -6.24 8.76
N THR A 72 29.31 -7.12 9.36
CA THR A 72 28.78 -8.29 10.09
C THR A 72 27.98 -7.84 11.31
N HIS A 73 26.74 -8.28 11.41
CA HIS A 73 25.83 -7.89 12.50
C HIS A 73 24.87 -9.02 12.85
N GLN A 74 24.36 -9.00 14.08
CA GLN A 74 23.23 -9.85 14.51
C GLN A 74 21.94 -9.04 14.69
N ILE A 75 22.06 -7.72 14.79
CA ILE A 75 20.94 -6.80 14.96
C ILE A 75 21.04 -5.74 13.87
N LEU A 76 19.92 -5.45 13.22
CA LEU A 76 19.76 -4.33 12.31
C LEU A 76 18.55 -3.52 12.76
N GLU A 77 18.76 -2.27 13.09
CA GLU A 77 17.73 -1.28 13.40
C GLU A 77 17.65 -0.27 12.26
N ILE A 78 16.43 0.01 11.81
CA ILE A 78 16.13 1.01 10.80
C ILE A 78 15.09 1.93 11.41
N THR A 79 15.47 3.18 11.65
CA THR A 79 14.61 4.21 12.20
C THR A 79 14.32 5.24 11.12
N THR A 80 13.06 5.56 10.90
CA THR A 80 12.68 6.67 10.01
C THR A 80 11.85 7.67 10.77
N ARG A 81 12.14 8.95 10.58
CA ARG A 81 11.30 10.05 11.08
C ARG A 81 10.81 10.86 9.91
N SER A 82 9.54 11.25 9.95
CA SER A 82 8.95 12.07 8.90
C SER A 82 8.00 13.09 9.46
N THR A 83 7.99 14.27 8.85
CA THR A 83 6.97 15.29 9.09
C THR A 83 6.13 15.43 7.83
N VAL A 84 4.85 15.11 7.92
CA VAL A 84 3.90 15.22 6.80
C VAL A 84 2.77 16.19 7.10
N GLU A 85 2.31 16.89 6.08
CA GLU A 85 1.13 17.74 6.11
C GLU A 85 0.07 17.11 5.20
N VAL A 86 -1.06 16.73 5.78
CA VAL A 86 -2.17 16.07 5.09
C VAL A 86 -3.33 17.05 4.99
N ALA A 87 -3.75 17.37 3.78
CA ALA A 87 -4.93 18.17 3.54
C ALA A 87 -6.19 17.37 3.89
N TYR A 88 -7.24 18.01 4.42
CA TYR A 88 -8.52 17.32 4.52
C TYR A 88 -9.01 16.94 3.13
N ALA A 89 -9.33 15.66 2.95
CA ALA A 89 -10.01 15.21 1.75
C ALA A 89 -11.39 15.87 1.67
N PRO A 90 -11.81 16.36 0.50
CA PRO A 90 -13.20 16.76 0.31
C PRO A 90 -14.11 15.55 0.54
N PRO A 91 -15.36 15.76 0.99
CA PRO A 91 -16.32 14.67 1.09
C PRO A 91 -16.49 14.02 -0.29
N LEU A 92 -16.67 12.70 -0.29
CA LEU A 92 -17.00 11.98 -1.51
C LEU A 92 -18.31 12.54 -2.10
N PRO A 93 -18.43 12.62 -3.43
CA PRO A 93 -19.70 12.96 -4.05
C PRO A 93 -20.74 11.88 -3.71
N ALA A 94 -22.03 12.25 -3.71
CA ALA A 94 -23.09 11.28 -3.48
C ALA A 94 -23.12 10.20 -4.58
N HIS A 95 -22.83 10.59 -5.82
CA HIS A 95 -22.77 9.73 -7.00
C HIS A 95 -21.71 10.21 -7.97
N LEU A 96 -21.16 9.28 -8.75
CA LEU A 96 -20.37 9.64 -9.94
C LEU A 96 -21.28 9.95 -11.13
N HIS A 97 -20.68 10.51 -12.18
CA HIS A 97 -21.40 10.84 -13.42
C HIS A 97 -21.78 9.56 -14.19
N THR A 98 -22.82 9.63 -15.02
CA THR A 98 -23.45 8.48 -15.72
C THR A 98 -22.52 7.73 -16.69
N GLY A 99 -21.36 8.28 -17.05
CA GLY A 99 -20.35 7.66 -17.92
C GLY A 99 -19.13 7.08 -17.19
N ALA A 100 -19.14 7.07 -15.85
CA ALA A 100 -17.96 6.73 -15.07
C ALA A 100 -17.49 5.28 -15.33
N TRP A 101 -18.42 4.35 -15.54
CA TRP A 101 -18.05 2.96 -15.88
C TRP A 101 -17.40 2.85 -17.26
N GLU A 102 -17.89 3.60 -18.26
CA GLU A 102 -17.30 3.66 -19.60
C GLU A 102 -15.87 4.22 -19.54
N GLU A 103 -15.65 5.28 -18.74
CA GLU A 103 -14.32 5.85 -18.53
C GLU A 103 -13.35 4.85 -17.87
N ILE A 104 -13.80 4.16 -16.82
CA ILE A 104 -13.01 3.12 -16.15
C ILE A 104 -12.66 1.99 -17.12
N ARG A 105 -13.62 1.52 -17.91
CA ARG A 105 -13.41 0.48 -18.93
C ARG A 105 -12.41 0.91 -20.00
N SER A 106 -12.52 2.14 -20.51
CA SER A 106 -11.61 2.72 -21.50
C SER A 106 -10.15 2.77 -20.98
N ARG A 107 -9.95 3.11 -19.71
CA ARG A 107 -8.61 3.13 -19.11
C ARG A 107 -7.98 1.74 -18.96
N ARG A 108 -8.79 0.72 -18.70
CA ARG A 108 -8.34 -0.68 -18.67
C ARG A 108 -7.80 -1.11 -20.04
N GLU A 109 -8.40 -0.63 -21.12
CA GLU A 109 -8.00 -0.96 -22.49
C GLU A 109 -6.73 -0.20 -22.95
N SER A 110 -6.41 0.94 -22.36
CA SER A 110 -5.27 1.80 -22.75
C SER A 110 -3.92 1.42 -22.10
N CYS A 111 -3.84 0.26 -21.44
CA CYS A 111 -2.71 -0.20 -20.61
C CYS A 111 -2.34 0.71 -19.42
N ALA A 112 -2.97 1.88 -19.25
CA ALA A 112 -2.65 2.82 -18.18
C ALA A 112 -2.82 2.20 -16.78
N ASP A 113 -3.79 1.29 -16.65
CA ASP A 113 -4.11 0.58 -15.41
C ASP A 113 -3.90 -0.94 -15.55
N TRP A 114 -3.03 -1.39 -16.48
CA TRP A 114 -2.82 -2.81 -16.75
C TRP A 114 -2.45 -3.60 -15.48
N ASP A 115 -1.50 -3.07 -14.70
CA ASP A 115 -1.02 -3.69 -13.45
C ASP A 115 -2.10 -3.84 -12.38
N PHE A 116 -3.19 -3.08 -12.46
CA PHE A 116 -4.31 -3.11 -11.51
C PHE A 116 -5.50 -3.96 -11.97
N THR A 117 -5.49 -4.43 -13.22
CA THR A 117 -6.65 -5.06 -13.86
C THR A 117 -6.43 -6.51 -14.30
N HIS A 118 -5.25 -7.05 -13.99
CA HIS A 118 -4.83 -8.42 -14.30
C HIS A 118 -4.53 -9.23 -13.04
N PRO A 119 -4.72 -10.56 -13.09
CA PRO A 119 -4.33 -11.42 -12.00
C PRO A 119 -2.84 -11.26 -11.64
N SER A 120 -2.55 -11.24 -10.35
CA SER A 120 -1.20 -11.29 -9.80
C SER A 120 -0.97 -12.62 -9.08
N ALA A 121 0.25 -12.86 -8.59
CA ALA A 121 0.57 -14.08 -7.86
C ALA A 121 -0.34 -14.34 -6.65
N LEU A 122 -0.73 -13.26 -5.94
CA LEU A 122 -1.56 -13.33 -4.73
C LEU A 122 -3.05 -13.06 -5.00
N VAL A 123 -3.38 -12.42 -6.13
CA VAL A 123 -4.75 -12.05 -6.49
C VAL A 123 -5.11 -12.72 -7.81
N ARG A 124 -5.69 -13.92 -7.72
CA ARG A 124 -6.10 -14.73 -8.89
C ARG A 124 -7.54 -15.22 -8.75
N PRO A 125 -8.26 -15.41 -9.86
CA PRO A 125 -9.56 -16.08 -9.83
C PRO A 125 -9.42 -17.48 -9.23
N SER A 126 -10.30 -17.83 -8.29
CA SER A 126 -10.39 -19.18 -7.72
C SER A 126 -11.86 -19.57 -7.50
N PRO A 127 -12.18 -20.89 -7.43
CA PRO A 127 -13.52 -21.34 -7.09
C PRO A 127 -13.99 -20.82 -5.73
N THR A 128 -13.10 -20.73 -4.75
CA THR A 128 -13.38 -20.18 -3.41
C THR A 128 -13.78 -18.71 -3.49
N LEU A 129 -13.03 -17.90 -4.24
CA LEU A 129 -13.37 -16.49 -4.45
C LEU A 129 -14.71 -16.33 -5.18
N ALA A 130 -14.97 -17.14 -6.21
CA ALA A 130 -16.24 -17.11 -6.93
C ALA A 130 -17.42 -17.52 -6.02
N ALA A 131 -17.23 -18.52 -5.16
CA ALA A 131 -18.23 -18.93 -4.18
C ALA A 131 -18.51 -17.80 -3.16
N PHE A 132 -17.46 -17.13 -2.66
CA PHE A 132 -17.60 -15.99 -1.76
C PHE A 132 -18.37 -14.83 -2.42
N VAL A 133 -17.99 -14.45 -3.64
CA VAL A 133 -18.69 -13.40 -4.42
C VAL A 133 -20.17 -13.72 -4.58
N ASN A 134 -20.51 -14.96 -4.92
CA ASN A 134 -21.89 -15.40 -5.08
C ASN A 134 -22.65 -15.42 -3.74
N GLN A 135 -22.05 -15.97 -2.68
CA GLN A 135 -22.65 -16.05 -1.35
C GLN A 135 -23.02 -14.67 -0.80
N HIS A 136 -22.17 -13.68 -1.02
CA HIS A 136 -22.36 -12.32 -0.54
C HIS A 136 -23.01 -11.38 -1.55
N HIS A 137 -23.46 -11.89 -2.70
CA HIS A 137 -24.12 -11.12 -3.76
C HIS A 137 -23.32 -9.89 -4.20
N ILE A 138 -22.00 -10.04 -4.30
CA ILE A 138 -21.09 -8.97 -4.72
C ILE A 138 -21.24 -8.79 -6.23
N ALA A 139 -21.89 -7.71 -6.65
CA ALA A 139 -22.08 -7.36 -8.05
C ALA A 139 -21.92 -5.84 -8.25
N PRO A 140 -21.44 -5.40 -9.42
CA PRO A 140 -21.38 -3.97 -9.73
C PRO A 140 -22.80 -3.38 -9.83
N MET A 141 -22.97 -2.20 -9.25
CA MET A 141 -24.16 -1.35 -9.40
C MET A 141 -23.95 -0.31 -10.51
N ASP A 142 -25.00 0.45 -10.85
CA ASP A 142 -24.94 1.50 -11.87
C ASP A 142 -23.88 2.58 -11.60
N ASP A 143 -23.67 2.90 -10.32
CA ASP A 143 -22.63 3.84 -9.88
C ASP A 143 -21.37 3.09 -9.38
N PRO A 144 -20.18 3.32 -9.97
CA PRO A 144 -18.95 2.67 -9.53
C PRO A 144 -18.56 3.03 -8.10
N LEU A 145 -18.86 4.25 -7.64
CA LEU A 145 -18.56 4.65 -6.26
C LEU A 145 -19.42 3.87 -5.27
N ALA A 146 -20.73 3.80 -5.54
CA ALA A 146 -21.64 3.00 -4.74
C ALA A 146 -21.19 1.52 -4.71
N SER A 147 -20.75 0.97 -5.85
CA SER A 147 -20.24 -0.41 -5.96
C SER A 147 -19.03 -0.65 -5.06
N LEU A 148 -18.06 0.27 -5.08
CA LEU A 148 -16.86 0.19 -4.22
C LEU A 148 -17.22 0.29 -2.73
N LEU A 149 -18.14 1.17 -2.36
CA LEU A 149 -18.60 1.34 -0.98
C LEU A 149 -19.33 0.08 -0.48
N GLN A 150 -20.21 -0.50 -1.29
CA GLN A 150 -20.89 -1.75 -0.98
C GLN A 150 -19.89 -2.90 -0.79
N LEU A 151 -18.91 -3.03 -1.70
CA LEU A 151 -17.85 -4.02 -1.57
C LEU A 151 -17.07 -3.83 -0.26
N SER A 152 -16.69 -2.60 0.05
CA SER A 152 -15.92 -2.26 1.25
C SER A 152 -16.67 -2.64 2.53
N HIS A 153 -17.97 -2.32 2.62
CA HIS A 153 -18.80 -2.73 3.75
C HIS A 153 -18.95 -4.26 3.82
N THR A 154 -19.17 -4.92 2.69
CA THR A 154 -19.31 -6.39 2.66
C THR A 154 -18.04 -7.08 3.17
N LEU A 155 -16.87 -6.61 2.73
CA LEU A 155 -15.59 -7.14 3.20
C LEU A 155 -15.38 -6.88 4.70
N HIS A 156 -15.70 -5.67 5.17
CA HIS A 156 -15.62 -5.32 6.59
C HIS A 156 -16.49 -6.23 7.46
N ASP A 157 -17.71 -6.53 7.02
CA ASP A 157 -18.66 -7.31 7.82
C ASP A 157 -18.37 -8.81 7.79
N CYS A 158 -17.71 -9.30 6.74
CA CYS A 158 -17.49 -10.73 6.52
C CYS A 158 -16.07 -11.19 6.84
N LEU A 159 -15.08 -10.29 6.88
CA LEU A 159 -13.68 -10.63 7.15
C LEU A 159 -13.26 -10.13 8.53
N GLN A 160 -12.96 -11.07 9.41
CA GLN A 160 -12.43 -10.76 10.73
C GLN A 160 -10.91 -10.51 10.65
N TYR A 161 -10.46 -9.42 11.27
CA TYR A 161 -9.04 -9.15 11.43
C TYR A 161 -8.46 -10.01 12.57
N ILE A 162 -7.65 -11.02 12.22
CA ILE A 162 -6.99 -11.92 13.18
C ILE A 162 -5.48 -11.77 13.03
N PRO A 163 -4.78 -11.19 14.03
CA PRO A 163 -3.32 -11.05 13.97
C PRO A 163 -2.61 -12.39 13.76
N GLY A 164 -1.69 -12.44 12.78
CA GLY A 164 -0.90 -13.63 12.48
C GLY A 164 -1.61 -14.73 11.69
N SER A 165 -2.83 -14.50 11.19
CA SER A 165 -3.55 -15.48 10.36
C SER A 165 -3.01 -15.59 8.93
N THR A 166 -2.22 -14.62 8.47
CA THR A 166 -1.68 -14.56 7.11
C THR A 166 -0.16 -14.38 7.11
N THR A 167 0.47 -14.75 6.01
CA THR A 167 1.89 -14.47 5.71
C THR A 167 1.99 -13.53 4.50
N ALA A 168 3.21 -13.09 4.18
CA ALA A 168 3.46 -12.30 2.97
C ALA A 168 3.11 -13.03 1.66
N GLU A 169 2.96 -14.36 1.71
CA GLU A 169 2.66 -15.21 0.55
C GLU A 169 1.22 -15.73 0.56
N SER A 170 0.39 -15.32 1.54
CA SER A 170 -1.01 -15.71 1.59
C SER A 170 -1.77 -15.20 0.37
N PRO A 171 -2.38 -16.09 -0.45
CA PRO A 171 -3.27 -15.67 -1.52
C PRO A 171 -4.59 -15.10 -0.95
N VAL A 172 -5.48 -14.69 -1.84
CA VAL A 172 -6.84 -14.22 -1.49
C VAL A 172 -7.74 -15.28 -0.84
N GLU A 173 -7.34 -16.56 -0.86
CA GLU A 173 -8.09 -17.72 -0.34
C GLU A 173 -7.55 -18.21 1.01
#